data_AF-A0A7G5IGD1-F1
#
_entry.id   AF-A0A7G5IGD1-F1
#
_cell.length_a   1.000
_cell.length_b   1.000
_cell.length_c   1.000
_cell.angle_alpha   90.00
_cell.angle_beta   90.00
_cell.angle_gamma   90.00
#
_symmetry.space_group_name_H-M   'P 1'
#
loop_
_entity.id
_entity.type
_entity.pdbx_description
1 polymer ?
#
loop_
_entity_poly.entity_id
_entity_poly.type
_entity_poly.pdbx_seq_one_letter_code
_entity_poly.pdbx_strand_id
1 'polypeptide(L)'
;MTTAGKLTLAMLALTAAAAVWLFRPASPITQEDADRIAERALISYISSAGERRGHFAEAQSVDYADGWDYSWTYKICPDEGELRVFVTLKGRASITATPDCNPVRGFRVRPAPV
;
A
#
# COMPACT_ATOMS: atom_id res chain seq x y z
N MET A 1 53.90 10.37 11.93
CA MET A 1 52.50 9.94 12.14
C MET A 1 52.50 8.60 12.87
N THR A 2 52.23 8.62 14.17
CA THR A 2 52.23 7.45 15.05
C THR A 2 51.08 6.49 14.71
N THR A 3 51.34 5.19 14.83
CA THR A 3 50.42 4.07 14.55
C THR A 3 49.06 4.21 15.24
N ALA A 4 49.04 4.86 16.40
CA ALA A 4 47.84 5.16 17.17
C ALA A 4 46.84 6.05 16.42
N GLY A 5 47.30 7.06 15.67
CA GLY A 5 46.42 7.99 14.94
C GLY A 5 45.74 7.37 13.72
N LYS A 6 46.36 6.36 13.10
CA LYS A 6 45.76 5.60 11.99
C LYS A 6 44.63 4.67 12.46
N LEU A 7 44.80 4.08 13.65
CA LEU A 7 43.80 3.22 14.28
C LEU A 7 42.54 3.99 14.70
N THR A 8 42.69 5.19 15.25
CA THR A 8 41.55 6.03 15.64
C THR A 8 40.74 6.48 14.43
N LEU A 9 41.42 6.89 13.35
CA LEU A 9 40.78 7.26 12.08
C LEU A 9 40.01 6.09 11.45
N ALA A 10 40.59 4.88 11.47
CA ALA A 10 39.91 3.70 10.96
C ALA A 10 38.64 3.36 11.78
N MET A 11 38.70 3.49 13.10
CA MET A 11 37.55 3.26 13.98
C MET A 11 36.43 4.28 13.76
N LEU A 12 36.78 5.56 13.60
CA LEU A 12 35.84 6.63 13.26
C LEU A 12 35.18 6.43 11.89
N ALA A 13 35.93 5.95 10.90
CA ALA A 13 35.39 5.65 9.57
C ALA A 13 34.40 4.47 9.61
N LEU A 14 34.69 3.43 10.39
CA LEU A 14 33.83 2.26 10.56
C LEU A 14 32.51 2.61 11.28
N THR A 15 32.56 3.42 12.34
CA THR A 15 31.35 3.86 13.05
C THR A 15 30.50 4.80 12.19
N ALA A 16 31.12 5.69 11.43
CA ALA A 16 30.41 6.56 10.49
C ALA A 16 29.73 5.75 9.37
N ALA A 17 30.40 4.75 8.80
CA ALA A 17 29.81 3.89 7.78
C ALA A 17 28.64 3.05 8.32
N ALA A 18 28.76 2.52 9.53
CA ALA A 18 27.69 1.78 10.20
C ALA A 18 26.46 2.67 10.47
N ALA A 19 26.68 3.92 10.91
CA ALA A 19 25.61 4.88 11.10
C ALA A 19 24.89 5.20 9.78
N VAL A 20 25.62 5.47 8.70
CA VAL A 20 25.03 5.73 7.37
C VAL A 20 24.20 4.56 6.86
N TRP A 21 24.63 3.32 7.14
CA TRP A 21 23.88 2.13 6.74
C TRP A 21 22.58 1.96 7.52
N LEU A 22 22.61 2.18 8.85
CA LEU A 22 21.43 2.10 9.71
C LEU A 22 20.42 3.22 9.46
N PHE A 23 20.89 4.40 9.08
CA PHE A 23 20.05 5.57 8.79
C PHE A 23 19.71 5.73 7.31
N ARG A 24 20.06 4.76 6.46
CA ARG A 24 19.73 4.83 5.04
C ARG A 24 18.21 4.79 4.90
N PRO A 25 17.58 5.83 4.29
CA PRO A 25 16.14 5.82 4.07
C PRO A 25 15.81 4.60 3.19
N ALA A 26 14.80 3.84 3.60
CA ALA A 26 14.29 2.76 2.76
C ALA A 26 13.91 3.37 1.41
N SER A 27 14.46 2.81 0.33
CA SER A 27 14.08 3.22 -1.02
C SER A 27 12.56 3.04 -1.17
N PRO A 28 11.86 3.98 -1.82
CA PRO A 28 10.46 3.77 -2.14
C PRO A 28 10.33 2.53 -3.00
N ILE A 29 9.23 1.81 -2.80
CA ILE A 29 8.93 0.61 -3.61
C ILE A 29 8.65 1.02 -5.06
N THR A 30 8.82 0.07 -5.98
CA THR A 30 8.47 0.27 -7.38
C THR A 30 6.97 0.07 -7.61
N GLN A 31 6.46 0.49 -8.78
CA GLN A 31 5.09 0.19 -9.19
C GLN A 31 4.82 -1.32 -9.30
N GLU A 32 5.80 -2.09 -9.80
CA GLU A 32 5.68 -3.56 -9.87
C GLU A 32 5.56 -4.19 -8.46
N ASP A 33 6.29 -3.66 -7.48
CA ASP A 33 6.15 -4.10 -6.09
C ASP A 33 4.75 -3.74 -5.55
N ALA A 34 4.25 -2.55 -5.89
CA ALA A 34 2.92 -2.10 -5.49
C ALA A 34 1.81 -2.98 -6.09
N ASP A 35 1.92 -3.36 -7.38
CA ASP A 35 0.99 -4.27 -8.06
C ASP A 35 0.94 -5.62 -7.33
N ARG A 36 2.11 -6.16 -6.97
CA ARG A 36 2.23 -7.42 -6.24
C ARG A 36 1.66 -7.33 -4.83
N ILE A 37 1.83 -6.19 -4.16
CA ILE A 37 1.26 -5.93 -2.84
C ILE A 37 -0.27 -5.83 -2.92
N ALA A 38 -0.78 -5.13 -3.93
CA ALA A 38 -2.21 -4.92 -4.16
C ALA A 38 -2.92 -6.24 -4.48
N GLU A 39 -2.36 -7.09 -5.36
CA GLU A 39 -2.94 -8.41 -5.65
C GLU A 39 -2.92 -9.32 -4.41
N ARG A 40 -1.88 -9.25 -3.57
CA ARG A 40 -1.88 -9.98 -2.28
C ARG A 40 -2.99 -9.50 -1.35
N ALA A 41 -3.27 -8.20 -1.32
CA ALA A 41 -4.39 -7.67 -0.54
C ALA A 41 -5.73 -8.15 -1.08
N LEU A 42 -5.93 -8.19 -2.40
CA LEU A 42 -7.11 -8.78 -3.03
C LEU A 42 -7.28 -10.26 -2.64
N ILE A 43 -6.23 -11.07 -2.76
CA ILE A 43 -6.27 -12.49 -2.39
C ILE A 43 -6.62 -12.66 -0.90
N SER A 44 -6.03 -11.83 -0.03
CA SER A 44 -6.31 -11.87 1.40
C SER A 44 -7.77 -11.49 1.70
N TYR A 45 -8.32 -10.49 1.00
CA TYR A 45 -9.73 -10.12 1.11
C TYR A 45 -10.64 -11.25 0.61
N ILE A 46 -10.35 -11.83 -0.55
CA ILE A 46 -11.11 -12.95 -1.13
C ILE A 46 -11.18 -14.10 -0.13
N SER A 47 -10.04 -14.46 0.46
CA SER A 47 -9.97 -15.54 1.44
C SER A 47 -10.75 -15.24 2.71
N SER A 48 -10.76 -13.99 3.20
CA SER A 48 -11.44 -13.64 4.45
C SER A 48 -12.95 -13.43 4.26
N ALA A 49 -13.37 -12.93 3.10
CA ALA A 49 -14.76 -12.70 2.75
C ALA A 49 -15.47 -13.94 2.18
N GLY A 50 -14.74 -15.02 1.87
CA GLY A 50 -15.31 -16.21 1.21
C GLY A 50 -15.68 -15.98 -0.25
N GLU A 51 -15.03 -15.01 -0.89
CA GLU A 51 -15.28 -14.62 -2.28
C GLU A 51 -14.49 -15.48 -3.28
N ARG A 52 -14.64 -15.20 -4.58
CA ARG A 52 -13.86 -15.84 -5.65
C ARG A 52 -13.17 -14.81 -6.53
N ARG A 53 -11.93 -15.10 -6.97
CA ARG A 53 -11.18 -14.21 -7.87
C ARG A 53 -11.93 -13.85 -9.14
N GLY A 54 -12.71 -14.80 -9.67
CA GLY A 54 -13.53 -14.61 -10.87
C GLY A 54 -14.62 -13.54 -10.73
N HIS A 55 -15.03 -13.21 -9.50
CA HIS A 55 -16.01 -12.14 -9.23
C HIS A 55 -15.41 -10.73 -9.36
N PHE A 56 -14.09 -10.60 -9.43
CA PHE A 56 -13.41 -9.31 -9.57
C PHE A 56 -12.93 -9.12 -11.01
N ALA A 57 -13.05 -7.90 -11.52
CA ALA A 57 -12.48 -7.49 -12.80
C ALA A 57 -10.93 -7.49 -12.77
N GLU A 58 -10.32 -7.02 -13.85
CA GLU A 58 -8.92 -6.63 -13.82
C GLU A 58 -8.75 -5.37 -12.99
N ALA A 59 -7.55 -5.20 -12.41
CA ALA A 59 -7.25 -4.04 -11.59
C ALA A 59 -7.19 -2.78 -12.47
N GLN A 60 -7.79 -1.70 -12.00
CA GLN A 60 -7.46 -0.35 -12.45
C GLN A 60 -6.52 0.27 -11.42
N SER A 61 -5.55 1.07 -11.86
CA SER A 61 -4.63 1.76 -10.97
C SER A 61 -4.61 3.27 -11.23
N VAL A 62 -4.46 4.03 -10.16
CA VAL A 62 -4.24 5.49 -10.21
C VAL A 62 -3.00 5.81 -9.36
N ASP A 63 -2.08 6.53 -9.98
CA ASP A 63 -0.82 6.92 -9.38
C ASP A 63 -0.98 8.25 -8.61
N TYR A 64 -0.52 8.27 -7.36
CA TYR A 64 -0.47 9.45 -6.51
C TYR A 64 0.96 9.74 -6.07
N ALA A 65 1.19 10.93 -5.52
CA ALA A 65 2.51 11.34 -5.04
C ALA A 65 3.01 10.49 -3.84
N ASP A 66 2.11 9.84 -3.12
CA ASP A 66 2.36 9.08 -1.90
C ASP A 66 2.11 7.57 -2.03
N GLY A 67 1.68 7.10 -3.20
CA GLY A 67 1.41 5.70 -3.47
C GLY A 67 0.54 5.46 -4.69
N TRP A 68 -0.11 4.31 -4.69
CA TRP A 68 -0.98 3.83 -5.77
C TRP A 68 -2.30 3.38 -5.20
N ASP A 69 -3.40 3.77 -5.85
CA ASP A 69 -4.73 3.25 -5.55
C ASP A 69 -5.11 2.22 -6.60
N TYR A 70 -5.50 1.04 -6.15
CA TYR A 70 -5.92 -0.07 -6.98
C TYR A 70 -7.39 -0.33 -6.76
N SER A 71 -8.15 -0.46 -7.84
CA SER A 71 -9.56 -0.81 -7.75
C SER A 71 -9.93 -2.00 -8.62
N TRP A 72 -10.83 -2.83 -8.08
CA TRP A 72 -11.42 -3.96 -8.79
C TRP A 72 -12.93 -3.86 -8.71
N THR A 73 -13.58 -3.72 -9.86
CA THR A 73 -15.03 -3.81 -9.97
C THR A 73 -15.49 -5.22 -9.61
N TYR A 74 -16.50 -5.32 -8.76
CA TYR A 74 -17.13 -6.57 -8.37
C TYR A 74 -18.24 -6.91 -9.37
N LYS A 75 -18.00 -7.92 -10.21
CA LYS A 75 -18.84 -8.28 -11.36
C LYS A 75 -20.26 -8.69 -11.00
N ILE A 76 -20.53 -9.09 -9.76
CA ILE A 76 -21.88 -9.47 -9.32
C ILE A 76 -22.78 -8.24 -9.18
N CYS A 77 -22.22 -7.09 -8.79
CA CYS A 77 -22.93 -5.81 -8.74
C CYS A 77 -22.01 -4.67 -9.24
N PRO A 78 -21.78 -4.59 -10.57
CA PRO A 78 -20.71 -3.77 -11.14
C PRO A 78 -20.93 -2.26 -10.96
N ASP A 79 -22.16 -1.81 -10.76
CA ASP A 79 -22.51 -0.40 -10.59
C ASP A 79 -22.27 0.12 -9.16
N GLU A 80 -22.16 -0.78 -8.18
CA GLU A 80 -22.16 -0.43 -6.73
C GLU A 80 -21.00 -1.07 -5.97
N GLY A 81 -20.48 -2.21 -6.44
CA GLY A 81 -19.46 -3.00 -5.78
C GLY A 81 -18.05 -2.72 -6.33
N GLU A 82 -17.20 -2.12 -5.51
CA GLU A 82 -15.79 -1.94 -5.81
C GLU A 82 -14.93 -2.29 -4.59
N LEU A 83 -13.88 -3.07 -4.80
CA LEU A 83 -12.79 -3.20 -3.82
C LEU A 83 -11.73 -2.17 -4.16
N ARG A 84 -11.31 -1.36 -3.18
CA ARG A 84 -10.19 -0.42 -3.33
C ARG A 84 -9.09 -0.69 -2.32
N VAL A 85 -7.85 -0.64 -2.78
CA VAL A 85 -6.66 -0.84 -1.98
C VAL A 85 -5.66 0.26 -2.29
N PHE A 86 -5.26 1.01 -1.27
CA PHE A 86 -4.16 1.96 -1.37
C PHE A 86 -2.85 1.32 -0.92
N VAL A 87 -1.80 1.44 -1.74
CA VAL A 87 -0.45 0.98 -1.44
C VAL A 87 0.48 2.18 -1.34
N THR A 88 1.03 2.43 -0.15
CA THR A 88 1.97 3.52 0.10
C THR A 88 3.33 3.29 -0.58
N LEU A 89 4.11 4.35 -0.82
CA LEU A 89 5.52 4.26 -1.27
C LEU A 89 6.42 3.42 -0.35
N LYS A 90 5.99 3.12 0.87
CA LYS A 90 6.71 2.26 1.84
C LYS A 90 6.24 0.80 1.82
N GLY A 91 5.34 0.43 0.91
CA GLY A 91 4.84 -0.93 0.75
C GLY A 91 3.80 -1.40 1.76
N ARG A 92 3.17 -0.47 2.49
CA ARG A 92 1.98 -0.79 3.31
C ARG A 92 0.72 -0.69 2.45
N ALA A 93 -0.14 -1.69 2.55
CA ALA A 93 -1.45 -1.73 1.91
C ALA A 93 -2.59 -1.52 2.92
N SER A 94 -3.65 -0.84 2.48
CA SER A 94 -4.89 -0.66 3.23
C SER A 94 -6.09 -0.78 2.30
N ILE A 95 -7.10 -1.56 2.70
CA ILE A 95 -8.40 -1.59 2.01
C ILE A 95 -9.12 -0.29 2.35
N THR A 96 -9.48 0.49 1.33
CA THR A 96 -10.14 1.80 1.47
C THR A 96 -11.63 1.75 1.13
N ALA A 97 -12.07 0.75 0.37
CA ALA A 97 -13.46 0.42 0.12
C ALA A 97 -13.63 -1.09 -0.08
N THR A 98 -14.79 -1.62 0.31
CA THR A 98 -15.17 -3.02 0.06
C THR A 98 -16.45 -3.06 -0.78
N PRO A 99 -16.63 -4.06 -1.65
CA PRO A 99 -17.86 -4.22 -2.40
C PRO A 99 -19.08 -4.31 -1.48
N ASP A 100 -20.10 -3.51 -1.76
CA ASP A 100 -21.40 -3.56 -1.10
C ASP A 100 -22.51 -3.52 -2.14
N CYS A 101 -23.11 -4.67 -2.43
CA CYS A 101 -24.23 -4.77 -3.38
C CYS A 101 -25.58 -4.33 -2.78
N ASN A 102 -25.58 -3.77 -1.57
CA ASN A 102 -26.77 -3.17 -0.97
C ASN A 102 -26.39 -1.94 -0.12
N PRO A 103 -25.93 -0.85 -0.76
CA PRO A 103 -25.41 0.34 -0.08
C PRO A 103 -26.49 1.14 0.68
N VAL A 104 -27.75 0.68 0.69
CA VAL A 104 -28.90 1.35 1.32
C VAL A 104 -28.80 1.42 2.86
N ARG A 105 -27.72 0.92 3.47
CA ARG A 105 -27.42 1.09 4.91
C ARG A 105 -26.54 2.30 5.25
N GLY A 106 -26.28 3.21 4.31
CA GLY A 106 -25.65 4.50 4.57
C GLY A 106 -26.69 5.59 4.88
N PHE A 107 -26.61 6.23 6.04
CA PHE A 107 -27.46 7.33 6.47
C PHE A 107 -27.69 8.36 5.35
N ARG A 108 -28.93 8.52 4.89
CA ARG A 108 -29.38 9.78 4.30
C ARG A 108 -29.46 10.82 5.42
N VAL A 109 -28.31 11.37 5.83
CA VAL A 109 -28.32 12.65 6.54
C VAL A 109 -28.70 13.68 5.49
N ARG A 110 -30.01 13.91 5.33
CA ARG A 110 -30.52 15.08 4.63
C ARG A 110 -29.87 16.29 5.32
N PRO A 111 -29.05 17.11 4.63
CA PRO A 111 -28.49 18.30 5.27
C PRO A 111 -29.65 19.12 5.82
N ALA A 112 -29.56 19.50 7.09
CA ALA A 112 -30.50 20.46 7.65
C ALA A 112 -30.40 21.73 6.79
N PRO A 113 -31.52 22.27 6.28
CA PRO A 113 -31.46 23.56 5.60
C PRO A 113 -30.86 24.57 6.57
N VAL A 114 -29.79 25.23 6.14
CA VAL A 114 -29.24 26.42 6.80
C VAL A 114 -30.25 27.56 6.78
#